data_AF-A0A9D7VPT6-F1
#
_entry.id   AF-A0A9D7VPT6-F1
#
_cell.length_a   1.000
_cell.length_b   1.000
_cell.length_c   1.000
_cell.angle_alpha   90.00
_cell.angle_beta   90.00
_cell.angle_gamma   90.00
#
_symmetry.space_group_name_H-M   'P 1'
#
loop_
_entity.id
_entity.type
_entity.pdbx_description
1 polymer ?
#
loop_
_entity_poly.entity_id
_entity_poly.type
_entity_poly.pdbx_seq_one_letter_code
_entity_poly.pdbx_strand_id
1 'polypeptide(L)'
;MRATEAFFDTAPKSPVPPGYQPLARVVPSAGPPVDFTTATSLRDGTNDTVAWYTGDNDLGDPRKDSRATIDENLTVNYGARANEAGYREVVQALAGFAVADFSNGQPDNQKFYEAMAQRSYDGLTPPGSESSGIRRNHMEFSAAQRTVKDAETRHRVAEGSVKSVIDEIEGINKEEVATKLLSLRTALEVSYQATSITLNLSLSNYL
;
A
#
# COMPACT_ATOMS: atom_id res chain seq x y z
N MET A 1 5.87 -32.80 6.69
CA MET A 1 5.19 -31.49 6.67
C MET A 1 4.35 -31.42 7.94
N ARG A 2 4.59 -30.43 8.81
CA ARG A 2 3.80 -30.25 10.04
C ARG A 2 2.49 -29.55 9.69
N ALA A 3 1.41 -29.86 10.40
CA ALA A 3 0.10 -29.23 10.19
C ALA A 3 0.15 -27.69 10.22
N THR A 4 1.04 -27.14 11.02
CA THR A 4 1.28 -25.69 11.16
C THR A 4 1.89 -25.06 9.91
N GLU A 5 2.62 -25.83 9.09
CA GLU A 5 3.23 -25.35 7.85
C GLU A 5 2.18 -25.16 6.75
N ALA A 6 1.17 -26.03 6.71
CA ALA A 6 0.05 -25.99 5.77
C ALA A 6 -1.12 -25.10 6.24
N PHE A 7 -1.03 -24.50 7.44
CA PHE A 7 -2.12 -23.67 7.98
C PHE A 7 -2.45 -22.53 7.02
N PHE A 8 -1.45 -21.85 6.45
CA PHE A 8 -1.67 -20.75 5.52
C PHE A 8 -1.73 -21.18 4.04
N ASP A 9 -1.81 -22.48 3.74
CA ASP A 9 -1.96 -22.90 2.36
C ASP A 9 -3.32 -22.45 1.81
N THR A 10 -3.28 -21.54 0.86
CA THR A 10 -4.47 -20.93 0.27
C THR A 10 -5.05 -21.80 -0.83
N ALA A 11 -6.33 -21.59 -1.10
CA ALA A 11 -6.83 -21.86 -2.45
C ALA A 11 -6.18 -20.85 -3.43
N PRO A 12 -5.87 -21.24 -4.68
CA PRO A 12 -5.33 -20.33 -5.68
C PRO A 12 -6.25 -19.12 -5.87
N LYS A 13 -5.67 -17.99 -6.29
CA LYS A 13 -6.40 -16.73 -6.57
C LYS A 13 -7.67 -17.04 -7.34
N SER A 14 -8.79 -16.52 -6.83
CA SER A 14 -10.11 -16.70 -7.44
C SER A 14 -10.11 -16.23 -8.90
N PRO A 15 -10.69 -16.99 -9.85
CA PRO A 15 -11.43 -18.23 -9.62
C PRO A 15 -10.50 -19.44 -9.44
N VAL A 16 -10.87 -20.30 -8.48
CA VAL A 16 -10.18 -21.56 -8.21
C VAL A 16 -10.28 -22.47 -9.46
N PRO A 17 -9.17 -23.06 -9.94
CA PRO A 17 -9.20 -23.99 -11.06
C PRO A 17 -10.13 -25.19 -10.78
N PRO A 18 -10.87 -25.68 -11.79
CA PRO A 18 -11.70 -26.88 -11.63
C PRO A 18 -10.87 -28.08 -11.13
N GLY A 19 -11.30 -28.70 -10.03
CA GLY A 19 -10.62 -29.86 -9.43
C GLY A 19 -9.53 -29.54 -8.40
N TYR A 20 -9.33 -28.27 -8.02
CA TYR A 20 -8.43 -27.92 -6.93
C TYR A 20 -8.92 -28.51 -5.59
N GLN A 21 -8.02 -29.20 -4.90
CA GLN A 21 -8.21 -29.66 -3.53
C GLN A 21 -7.16 -28.97 -2.64
N PRO A 22 -7.53 -28.49 -1.44
CA PRO A 22 -6.56 -27.91 -0.52
C PRO A 22 -5.49 -28.93 -0.13
N LEU A 23 -4.25 -28.48 0.11
CA LEU A 23 -3.07 -29.35 0.16
C LEU A 23 -3.11 -30.37 1.31
N ALA A 24 -3.53 -29.99 2.52
CA ALA A 24 -3.71 -30.92 3.64
C ALA A 24 -4.59 -30.31 4.74
N ARG A 25 -5.33 -31.16 5.48
CA ARG A 25 -6.01 -30.78 6.73
C ARG A 25 -5.59 -31.65 7.89
N VAL A 26 -5.65 -31.08 9.10
CA VAL A 26 -5.59 -31.85 10.35
C VAL A 26 -6.82 -32.73 10.44
N VAL A 27 -6.62 -34.02 10.72
CA VAL A 27 -7.73 -34.93 11.01
C VAL A 27 -7.81 -35.23 12.50
N PRO A 28 -9.01 -35.26 13.10
CA PRO A 28 -9.17 -35.66 14.49
C PRO A 28 -8.66 -37.10 14.68
N SER A 29 -8.27 -37.44 15.90
CA SER A 29 -7.94 -38.83 16.25
C SER A 29 -9.14 -39.76 15.96
N ALA A 30 -8.87 -41.01 15.56
CA ALA A 30 -9.93 -41.91 15.12
C ALA A 30 -10.84 -42.32 16.29
N GLY A 31 -12.10 -41.87 16.29
CA GLY A 31 -13.15 -42.29 17.23
C GLY A 31 -14.15 -41.16 17.57
N PRO A 32 -15.42 -41.45 17.92
CA PRO A 32 -16.32 -40.48 18.54
C PRO A 32 -15.99 -40.30 20.04
N PRO A 33 -16.00 -39.06 20.59
CA PRO A 33 -16.24 -37.79 19.91
C PRO A 33 -15.05 -37.36 19.03
N VAL A 34 -15.34 -36.67 17.93
CA VAL A 34 -14.30 -36.05 17.10
C VAL A 34 -13.56 -35.00 17.91
N ASP A 35 -12.29 -35.26 18.20
CA ASP A 35 -11.45 -34.40 19.01
C ASP A 35 -10.20 -33.99 18.23
N PHE A 36 -10.02 -32.67 18.09
CA PHE A 36 -8.87 -32.07 17.43
C PHE A 36 -7.70 -31.80 18.38
N THR A 37 -7.90 -31.89 19.70
CA THR A 37 -6.84 -31.63 20.69
C THR A 37 -5.76 -32.72 20.69
N THR A 38 -6.09 -33.92 20.21
CA THR A 38 -5.19 -35.08 20.12
C THR A 38 -4.80 -35.43 18.68
N ALA A 39 -5.14 -34.56 17.72
CA ALA A 39 -4.88 -34.78 16.31
C ALA A 39 -3.37 -34.72 15.98
N THR A 40 -2.82 -35.81 15.45
CA THR A 40 -1.39 -35.91 15.09
C THR A 40 -1.15 -36.24 13.62
N SER A 41 -2.20 -36.53 12.84
CA SER A 41 -2.11 -36.92 11.44
C SER A 41 -2.71 -35.86 10.50
N LEU A 42 -2.22 -35.87 9.27
CA LEU A 42 -2.73 -35.08 8.16
C LEU A 42 -3.46 -35.99 7.18
N ARG A 43 -4.49 -35.44 6.53
CA ARG A 43 -5.16 -36.02 5.37
C ARG A 43 -5.16 -35.00 4.24
N ASP A 44 -4.95 -35.45 3.02
CA ASP A 44 -5.10 -34.63 1.82
C ASP A 44 -6.46 -33.94 1.82
N GLY A 45 -6.52 -32.70 1.33
CA GLY A 45 -7.78 -32.00 1.26
C GLY A 45 -8.75 -32.70 0.31
N THR A 46 -10.03 -32.70 0.67
CA THR A 46 -11.11 -33.22 -0.17
C THR A 46 -12.19 -32.14 -0.30
N ASN A 47 -13.27 -32.41 -1.03
CA ASN A 47 -14.34 -31.43 -1.28
C ASN A 47 -15.04 -30.90 -0.01
N ASP A 48 -14.84 -31.55 1.15
CA ASP A 48 -15.32 -31.14 2.48
C ASP A 48 -14.29 -30.30 3.27
N THR A 49 -13.10 -30.04 2.72
CA THR A 49 -12.08 -29.22 3.37
C THR A 49 -12.31 -27.74 3.05
N VAL A 50 -12.50 -26.93 4.10
CA VAL A 50 -12.63 -25.47 3.99
C VAL A 50 -11.24 -24.83 3.91
N ALA A 51 -10.93 -24.16 2.81
CA ALA A 51 -9.80 -23.23 2.74
C ALA A 51 -10.17 -21.96 3.51
N TRP A 52 -9.66 -21.81 4.74
CA TRP A 52 -10.00 -20.69 5.62
C TRP A 52 -9.29 -19.38 5.22
N TYR A 53 -8.19 -19.47 4.47
CA TYR A 53 -7.47 -18.33 3.92
C TYR A 53 -7.53 -18.35 2.37
N THR A 54 -8.05 -17.27 1.79
CA THR A 54 -8.08 -17.02 0.35
C THR A 54 -7.04 -15.94 0.02
N GLY A 55 -5.84 -16.37 -0.36
CA GLY A 55 -4.71 -15.49 -0.66
C GLY A 55 -3.77 -16.06 -1.71
N ASP A 56 -2.61 -15.44 -1.90
CA ASP A 56 -1.62 -15.88 -2.89
C ASP A 56 -0.53 -16.74 -2.24
N ASN A 57 -0.28 -17.91 -2.81
CA ASN A 57 0.73 -18.88 -2.38
C ASN A 57 1.98 -18.87 -3.28
N ASP A 58 2.09 -17.92 -4.22
CA ASP A 58 3.28 -17.76 -5.06
C ASP A 58 4.53 -17.53 -4.21
N LEU A 59 5.67 -18.08 -4.65
CA LEU A 59 6.98 -17.90 -4.03
C LEU A 59 7.57 -16.50 -4.33
N GLY A 60 6.94 -15.72 -5.19
CA GLY A 60 7.30 -14.34 -5.50
C GLY A 60 7.20 -13.39 -4.30
N ASP A 61 7.83 -12.22 -4.44
CA ASP A 61 7.82 -11.14 -3.45
C ASP A 61 6.38 -10.62 -3.20
N PRO A 62 5.83 -10.78 -1.98
CA PRO A 62 4.49 -10.31 -1.62
C PRO A 62 4.26 -8.83 -1.89
N ARG A 63 5.31 -8.00 -1.82
CA ARG A 63 5.21 -6.56 -2.05
C ARG A 63 4.77 -6.23 -3.46
N LYS A 64 5.09 -7.09 -4.44
CA LYS A 64 4.81 -6.89 -5.86
C LYS A 64 3.38 -7.21 -6.28
N ASP A 65 2.56 -7.76 -5.39
CA ASP A 65 1.15 -8.05 -5.67
C ASP A 65 0.31 -6.80 -5.93
N SER A 66 0.69 -5.70 -5.28
CA SER A 66 0.04 -4.40 -5.45
C SER A 66 1.11 -3.34 -5.70
N ARG A 67 0.91 -2.57 -6.77
CA ARG A 67 1.82 -1.52 -7.21
C ARG A 67 1.05 -0.27 -7.60
N ALA A 68 1.62 0.90 -7.30
CA ALA A 68 1.09 2.19 -7.70
C ALA A 68 2.20 3.03 -8.33
N THR A 69 1.91 3.62 -9.48
CA THR A 69 2.75 4.66 -10.07
C THR A 69 2.40 5.98 -9.41
N ILE A 70 3.37 6.60 -8.74
CA ILE A 70 3.17 7.80 -7.93
C ILE A 70 3.85 9.04 -8.53
N ASP A 71 4.59 8.86 -9.63
CA ASP A 71 5.26 9.90 -10.40
C ASP A 71 5.57 9.35 -11.81
N GLU A 72 6.00 10.20 -12.75
CA GLU A 72 6.26 9.84 -14.16
C GLU A 72 7.20 8.64 -14.32
N ASN A 73 8.16 8.47 -13.41
CA ASN A 73 9.13 7.37 -13.41
C ASN A 73 9.30 6.70 -12.04
N LEU A 74 8.27 6.76 -11.18
CA LEU A 74 8.33 6.19 -9.83
C LEU A 74 7.13 5.29 -9.57
N THR A 75 7.41 4.00 -9.39
CA THR A 75 6.42 3.01 -8.95
C THR A 75 6.80 2.48 -7.57
N VAL A 76 5.81 2.41 -6.69
CA VAL A 76 5.95 1.85 -5.34
C VAL A 76 5.15 0.56 -5.25
N ASN A 77 5.79 -0.47 -4.71
CA ASN A 77 5.19 -1.76 -4.39
C ASN A 77 4.75 -1.76 -2.93
N TYR A 78 3.52 -2.17 -2.65
CA TYR A 78 2.91 -2.13 -1.31
C TYR A 78 1.98 -3.32 -1.05
N GLY A 79 2.09 -4.39 -1.84
CA GLY A 79 1.37 -5.64 -1.63
C GLY A 79 1.66 -6.25 -0.26
N ALA A 80 0.72 -7.05 0.21
CA ALA A 80 0.79 -7.76 1.48
C ALA A 80 0.08 -9.11 1.34
N ARG A 81 0.59 -10.14 2.02
CA ARG A 81 -0.05 -11.45 2.11
C ARG A 81 -0.09 -11.91 3.56
N ALA A 82 -1.14 -12.62 3.97
CA ALA A 82 -1.25 -13.11 5.34
C ALA A 82 -0.33 -14.29 5.61
N ASN A 83 0.08 -15.01 4.57
CA ASN A 83 0.99 -16.15 4.63
C ASN A 83 2.48 -15.76 4.61
N GLU A 84 2.83 -14.47 4.73
CA GLU A 84 4.22 -14.04 4.88
C GLU A 84 4.85 -14.64 6.14
N ALA A 85 6.13 -15.03 6.05
CA ALA A 85 6.83 -15.75 7.11
C ALA A 85 6.66 -15.12 8.51
N GLY A 86 6.79 -13.79 8.61
CA GLY A 86 6.65 -13.10 9.89
C GLY A 86 5.28 -13.25 10.56
N TYR A 87 4.19 -13.22 9.79
CA TYR A 87 2.85 -13.45 10.34
C TYR A 87 2.64 -14.92 10.67
N ARG A 88 3.15 -15.83 9.84
CA ARG A 88 3.06 -17.27 10.08
C ARG A 88 3.76 -17.68 11.37
N GLU A 89 4.98 -17.21 11.58
CA GLU A 89 5.78 -17.51 12.78
C GLU A 89 5.03 -17.13 14.07
N VAL A 90 4.36 -15.97 14.10
CA VAL A 90 3.54 -15.54 15.25
C VAL A 90 2.37 -16.47 15.50
N VAL A 91 1.60 -16.78 14.46
CA VAL A 91 0.43 -17.65 14.63
C VAL A 91 0.85 -19.07 15.02
N GLN A 92 1.95 -19.58 14.46
CA GLN A 92 2.50 -20.89 14.81
C GLN A 92 3.02 -20.94 16.25
N ALA A 93 3.74 -19.91 16.70
CA ALA A 93 4.22 -19.81 18.07
C ALA A 93 3.05 -19.74 19.07
N LEU A 94 2.02 -18.94 18.77
CA LEU A 94 0.82 -18.84 19.61
C LEU A 94 0.03 -20.16 19.64
N ALA A 95 -0.18 -20.79 18.49
CA ALA A 95 -0.89 -22.07 18.40
C ALA A 95 -0.15 -23.18 19.16
N GLY A 96 1.17 -23.24 19.04
CA GLY A 96 2.00 -24.20 19.78
C GLY A 96 1.87 -24.00 21.29
N PHE A 97 1.83 -22.75 21.75
CA PHE A 97 1.66 -22.41 23.16
C PHE A 97 0.23 -22.69 23.67
N ALA A 98 -0.79 -22.45 22.85
CA ALA A 98 -2.20 -22.63 23.24
C ALA A 98 -2.61 -24.10 23.37
N VAL A 99 -1.97 -25.00 22.63
CA VAL A 99 -2.23 -26.46 22.68
C VAL A 99 -1.42 -27.14 23.78
N ALA A 100 -0.38 -26.48 24.30
CA ALA A 100 0.47 -27.05 25.32
C ALA A 100 -0.24 -27.16 26.67
N ASP A 101 -0.21 -28.35 27.27
CA ASP A 101 -0.70 -28.57 28.62
C ASP A 101 0.41 -28.33 29.64
N PHE A 102 0.20 -27.34 30.51
CA PHE A 102 1.11 -26.98 31.60
C PHE A 102 0.54 -27.32 32.99
N SER A 103 -0.52 -28.15 33.06
CA SER A 103 -1.19 -28.53 34.30
C SER A 103 -0.25 -29.17 35.33
N ASN A 104 -0.55 -29.06 36.62
CA ASN A 104 0.35 -29.49 37.71
C ASN A 104 0.57 -31.02 37.81
N GLY A 105 0.07 -31.81 36.86
CA GLY A 105 0.11 -33.28 36.90
C GLY A 105 1.42 -33.92 36.45
N GLN A 106 2.37 -33.15 35.91
CA GLN A 106 3.63 -33.68 35.36
C GLN A 106 4.87 -33.01 35.99
N PRO A 107 5.86 -33.80 36.44
CA PRO A 107 7.04 -33.28 37.15
C PRO A 107 7.97 -32.40 36.30
N ASP A 108 7.89 -32.47 34.97
CA ASP A 108 8.76 -31.70 34.05
C ASP A 108 8.07 -30.48 33.41
N ASN A 109 6.85 -30.13 33.81
CA ASN A 109 6.08 -29.07 33.13
C ASN A 109 6.72 -27.69 33.17
N GLN A 110 7.48 -27.38 34.23
CA GLN A 110 8.23 -26.13 34.28
C GLN A 110 9.33 -26.08 33.19
N LYS A 111 10.11 -27.15 33.03
CA LYS A 111 11.15 -27.23 31.98
C LYS A 111 10.53 -27.22 30.59
N PHE A 112 9.38 -27.86 30.43
CA PHE A 112 8.64 -27.87 29.18
C PHE A 112 8.14 -26.46 28.81
N TYR A 113 7.57 -25.74 29.79
CA TYR A 113 7.18 -24.33 29.62
C TYR A 113 8.38 -23.46 29.22
N GLU A 114 9.49 -23.55 29.94
CA GLU A 114 10.70 -22.79 29.64
C GLU A 114 11.24 -23.09 28.24
N ALA A 115 11.30 -24.37 27.84
CA ALA A 115 11.73 -24.77 26.51
C ALA A 115 10.78 -24.30 25.41
N MET A 116 9.47 -24.30 25.66
CA MET A 116 8.48 -23.81 24.72
C MET A 116 8.51 -22.29 24.58
N ALA A 117 8.61 -21.57 25.69
CA ALA A 117 8.78 -20.11 25.70
C ALA A 117 10.04 -19.71 24.94
N GLN A 118 11.16 -20.40 25.16
CA GLN A 118 12.40 -20.16 24.44
C GLN A 118 12.24 -20.43 22.93
N ARG A 119 11.61 -21.55 22.54
CA ARG A 119 11.39 -21.87 21.12
C ARG A 119 10.47 -20.85 20.43
N SER A 120 9.43 -20.38 21.11
CA SER A 120 8.55 -19.32 20.61
C SER A 120 9.32 -18.01 20.46
N TYR A 121 10.16 -17.67 21.44
CA TYR A 121 11.03 -16.50 21.35
C TYR A 121 12.00 -16.61 20.17
N ASP A 122 12.74 -17.71 20.05
CA ASP A 122 13.70 -17.93 18.96
C ASP A 122 13.04 -17.92 17.58
N GLY A 123 11.81 -18.43 17.47
CA GLY A 123 11.03 -18.36 16.23
C GLY A 123 10.62 -16.94 15.84
N LEU A 124 10.32 -16.09 16.83
CA LEU A 124 9.96 -14.69 16.61
C LEU A 124 11.18 -13.77 16.45
N THR A 125 12.31 -14.15 17.01
CA THR A 125 13.59 -13.45 16.92
C THR A 125 14.69 -14.43 16.54
N PRO A 126 14.77 -14.82 15.26
CA PRO A 126 15.78 -15.76 14.79
C PRO A 126 17.19 -15.29 15.13
N PRO A 127 18.10 -16.18 15.57
CA PRO A 127 19.48 -15.82 15.86
C PRO A 127 20.14 -15.11 14.67
N GLY A 128 20.74 -13.94 14.91
CA GLY A 128 21.36 -13.11 13.86
C GLY A 128 20.38 -12.20 13.10
N SER A 129 19.08 -12.23 13.42
CA SER A 129 18.12 -11.26 12.89
C SER A 129 17.95 -10.09 13.86
N GLU A 130 18.24 -8.87 13.40
CA GLU A 130 17.95 -7.64 14.16
C GLU A 130 16.44 -7.36 14.28
N SER A 131 15.62 -8.12 13.54
CA SER A 131 14.18 -7.89 13.37
C SER A 131 13.34 -9.16 13.36
N SER A 132 12.18 -9.16 14.05
CA SER A 132 11.14 -10.17 13.82
C SER A 132 10.56 -10.01 12.42
N GLY A 133 10.02 -11.08 11.82
CA GLY A 133 9.46 -11.02 10.48
C GLY A 133 8.37 -9.93 10.34
N ILE A 134 7.49 -9.78 11.34
CA ILE A 134 6.48 -8.71 11.35
C ILE A 134 7.11 -7.32 11.37
N ARG A 135 8.16 -7.11 12.17
CA ARG A 135 8.85 -5.82 12.24
C ARG A 135 9.51 -5.50 10.91
N ARG A 136 10.10 -6.49 10.23
CA ARG A 136 10.63 -6.31 8.86
C ARG A 136 9.54 -5.86 7.88
N ASN A 137 8.39 -6.55 7.88
CA ASN A 137 7.24 -6.17 7.04
C ASN A 137 6.79 -4.73 7.32
N HIS A 138 6.75 -4.32 8.58
CA HIS A 138 6.41 -2.95 8.97
C HIS A 138 7.43 -1.92 8.46
N MET A 139 8.73 -2.23 8.52
CA MET A 139 9.77 -1.36 7.99
C MET A 139 9.66 -1.18 6.47
N GLU A 140 9.35 -2.25 5.74
CA GLU A 140 9.12 -2.20 4.30
C GLU A 140 7.91 -1.33 3.94
N PHE A 141 6.78 -1.49 4.65
CA PHE A 141 5.61 -0.62 4.45
C PHE A 141 5.92 0.84 4.79
N SER A 142 6.70 1.08 5.85
CA SER A 142 7.12 2.42 6.24
C SER A 142 8.02 3.06 5.19
N ALA A 143 8.91 2.29 4.56
CA ALA A 143 9.74 2.76 3.45
C ALA A 143 8.87 3.15 2.24
N ALA A 144 7.94 2.28 1.85
CA ALA A 144 6.98 2.57 0.78
C ALA A 144 6.16 3.85 1.08
N GLN A 145 5.64 3.98 2.30
CA GLN A 145 4.89 5.16 2.74
C GLN A 145 5.72 6.44 2.69
N ARG A 146 7.00 6.38 3.11
CA ARG A 146 7.91 7.54 3.02
C ARG A 146 8.13 7.96 1.57
N THR A 147 8.38 7.00 0.66
CA THR A 147 8.54 7.30 -0.76
C THR A 147 7.30 7.98 -1.35
N VAL A 148 6.09 7.53 -0.99
CA VAL A 148 4.84 8.16 -1.40
C VAL A 148 4.74 9.59 -0.84
N LYS A 149 5.05 9.80 0.43
CA LYS A 149 5.00 11.12 1.08
C LYS A 149 6.01 12.11 0.48
N ASP A 150 7.18 11.63 0.10
CA ASP A 150 8.21 12.44 -0.55
C ASP A 150 7.75 12.84 -1.97
N ALA A 151 7.10 11.94 -2.71
CA ALA A 151 6.49 12.28 -4.00
C ALA A 151 5.34 13.29 -3.85
N GLU A 152 4.45 13.12 -2.86
CA GLU A 152 3.39 14.08 -2.53
C GLU A 152 3.95 15.48 -2.25
N THR A 153 5.05 15.54 -1.50
CA THR A 153 5.73 16.81 -1.19
C THR A 153 6.27 17.48 -2.45
N ARG A 154 6.93 16.72 -3.35
CA ARG A 154 7.42 17.24 -4.63
C ARG A 154 6.29 17.72 -5.53
N HIS A 155 5.17 16.99 -5.59
CA HIS A 155 4.00 17.38 -6.37
C HIS A 155 3.38 18.69 -5.85
N ARG A 156 3.29 18.88 -4.53
CA ARG A 156 2.82 20.16 -3.96
C ARG A 156 3.72 21.34 -4.32
N VAL A 157 5.04 21.13 -4.34
CA VAL A 157 6.00 22.17 -4.76
C VAL A 157 5.82 22.49 -6.24
N ALA A 158 5.69 21.46 -7.09
CA ALA A 158 5.45 21.64 -8.52
C ALA A 158 4.12 22.36 -8.79
N GLU A 159 3.05 21.97 -8.12
CA GLU A 159 1.74 22.62 -8.17
C GLU A 159 1.83 24.10 -7.78
N GLY A 160 2.53 24.41 -6.67
CA GLY A 160 2.74 25.78 -6.24
C GLY A 160 3.50 26.61 -7.28
N SER A 161 4.54 26.05 -7.89
CA SER A 161 5.32 26.71 -8.96
C SER A 161 4.47 26.97 -10.20
N VAL A 162 3.70 25.98 -10.65
CA VAL A 162 2.80 26.12 -11.81
C VAL A 162 1.73 27.16 -11.51
N LYS A 163 1.16 27.15 -10.30
CA LYS A 163 0.20 28.16 -9.86
C LYS A 163 0.79 29.57 -9.86
N SER A 164 2.03 29.76 -9.40
CA SER A 164 2.68 31.08 -9.46
C SER A 164 2.85 31.59 -10.89
N VAL A 165 3.22 30.70 -11.84
CA VAL A 165 3.30 31.05 -13.26
C VAL A 165 1.94 31.41 -13.84
N ILE A 166 0.89 30.66 -13.48
CA ILE A 166 -0.50 30.99 -13.87
C ILE A 166 -0.90 32.35 -13.30
N ASP A 167 -0.65 32.59 -12.01
CA ASP A 167 -0.99 33.85 -11.36
C ASP A 167 -0.22 35.05 -11.98
N GLU A 168 1.00 34.85 -12.48
CA GLU A 168 1.77 35.86 -13.23
C GLU A 168 1.18 36.14 -14.62
N ILE A 169 0.75 35.10 -15.35
CA ILE A 169 0.17 35.23 -16.69
C ILE A 169 -1.26 35.81 -16.63
N GLU A 170 -2.09 35.29 -15.72
CA GLU A 170 -3.50 35.69 -15.55
C GLU A 170 -3.65 36.94 -14.67
N GLY A 171 -2.59 37.32 -13.94
CA GLY A 171 -2.54 38.51 -13.12
C GLY A 171 -2.67 39.77 -13.98
N ILE A 172 -3.91 40.19 -14.26
CA ILE A 172 -4.18 41.45 -14.93
C ILE A 172 -3.66 42.59 -14.04
N ASN A 173 -2.52 43.16 -14.40
CA ASN A 173 -2.00 44.38 -13.80
C ASN A 173 -2.93 45.54 -14.21
N LYS A 174 -3.82 45.95 -13.29
CA LYS A 174 -4.83 46.99 -13.54
C LYS A 174 -4.18 48.33 -13.87
N GLU A 175 -3.01 48.60 -13.31
CA GLU A 175 -2.22 49.80 -13.58
C GLU A 175 -1.66 49.77 -15.01
N GLU A 176 -1.15 48.62 -15.48
CA GLU A 176 -0.70 48.45 -16.86
C GLU A 176 -1.87 48.55 -17.84
N VAL A 177 -3.01 47.93 -17.54
CA VAL A 177 -4.24 48.03 -18.34
C VAL A 177 -4.75 49.47 -18.37
N ALA A 178 -4.76 50.17 -17.24
CA ALA A 178 -5.16 51.58 -17.17
C ALA A 178 -4.22 52.47 -17.98
N THR A 179 -2.91 52.20 -17.94
CA THR A 179 -1.90 52.97 -18.70
C THR A 179 -2.05 52.74 -20.21
N LYS A 180 -2.22 51.47 -20.63
CA LYS A 180 -2.49 51.12 -22.04
C LYS A 180 -3.81 51.71 -22.52
N LEU A 181 -4.86 51.69 -21.70
CA LEU A 181 -6.16 52.27 -22.01
C LEU A 181 -6.10 53.80 -22.11
N LEU A 182 -5.35 54.45 -21.20
CA LEU A 182 -5.15 55.90 -21.24
C LEU A 182 -4.38 56.30 -22.50
N SER A 183 -3.29 55.60 -22.82
CA SER A 183 -2.53 55.83 -24.05
C SER A 183 -3.40 55.65 -25.30
N LEU A 184 -4.23 54.62 -25.34
CA LEU A 184 -5.19 54.40 -26.42
C LEU A 184 -6.21 55.55 -26.54
N ARG A 185 -6.75 56.04 -25.42
CA ARG A 185 -7.66 57.21 -25.42
C ARG A 185 -6.97 58.45 -25.97
N THR A 186 -5.74 58.75 -25.53
CA THR A 186 -4.97 59.88 -26.03
C THR A 186 -4.71 59.76 -27.54
N ALA A 187 -4.31 58.57 -28.01
CA ALA A 187 -4.09 58.34 -29.45
C ALA A 187 -5.37 58.54 -30.27
N LEU A 188 -6.52 58.08 -29.76
CA LEU A 188 -7.82 58.29 -30.40
C LEU A 188 -8.21 59.77 -30.42
N GLU A 189 -8.08 60.49 -29.30
CA GLU A 189 -8.37 61.94 -29.24
C GLU A 189 -7.50 62.74 -30.22
N VAL A 190 -6.19 62.44 -30.27
CA VAL A 190 -5.27 63.06 -31.22
C VAL A 190 -5.66 62.74 -32.67
N SER A 191 -6.03 61.49 -32.97
CA SER A 191 -6.51 61.10 -34.30
C SER A 191 -7.79 61.86 -34.70
N TYR A 192 -8.73 62.04 -33.77
CA TYR A 192 -9.97 62.81 -34.01
C TYR A 192 -9.69 64.29 -34.23
N GLN A 193 -8.79 64.89 -33.45
CA GLN A 193 -8.37 66.28 -33.64
C GLN A 193 -7.67 66.47 -34.98
N ALA A 194 -6.72 65.60 -35.32
CA ALA A 194 -6.02 65.65 -36.61
C ALA A 194 -6.96 65.50 -37.80
N THR A 195 -7.92 64.56 -37.72
CA THR A 195 -8.95 64.38 -38.75
C THR A 195 -9.85 65.60 -38.86
N SER A 196 -10.28 66.19 -37.74
CA SER A 196 -11.09 67.41 -37.73
C SER A 196 -10.36 68.62 -38.31
N ILE A 197 -9.08 68.79 -38.01
CA ILE A 197 -8.23 69.83 -38.60
C ILE A 197 -8.09 69.61 -40.11
N THR A 198 -7.84 68.38 -40.54
CA THR A 198 -7.73 68.02 -41.96
C THR A 198 -9.03 68.27 -42.72
N LEU A 199 -10.17 67.87 -42.14
CA LEU A 199 -11.50 68.10 -42.72
C LEU A 199 -11.82 69.60 -42.78
N ASN A 200 -11.59 70.37 -41.72
CA ASN A 200 -11.80 71.82 -41.72
C ASN A 200 -10.90 72.56 -42.72
N LEU A 201 -9.62 72.17 -42.84
CA LEU A 201 -8.72 72.73 -43.87
C LEU A 201 -9.18 72.36 -45.28
N SER A 202 -9.72 71.17 -45.50
CA SER A 202 -10.29 70.78 -46.80
C SER A 202 -11.57 71.56 -47.13
N LEU A 203 -12.42 71.83 -46.14
CA LEU A 203 -13.69 72.54 -46.33
C LEU A 203 -13.49 74.05 -46.52
N SER A 204 -12.56 74.65 -45.77
CA SER A 204 -12.19 76.08 -45.89
C SER A 204 -11.46 76.41 -47.20
N ASN A 205 -10.86 75.43 -47.87
CA ASN A 205 -10.28 75.61 -49.21
C ASN A 205 -11.31 75.45 -50.34
N TYR A 206 -12.53 75.01 -50.04
CA TYR A 206 -13.57 74.74 -51.04
C TYR A 206 -14.67 75.82 -51.12
N LEU A 207 -14.68 76.76 -50.17
CA LEU A 207 -15.52 77.96 -50.17
C LEU A 207 -14.67 79.19 -50.50
#